data_AF-A0A2V6DZD7-F1
#
_entry.id   AF-A0A2V6DZD7-F1
#
_cell.length_a   1.000
_cell.length_b   1.000
_cell.length_c   1.000
_cell.angle_alpha   90.00
_cell.angle_beta   90.00
_cell.angle_gamma   90.00
#
_symmetry.space_group_name_H-M   'P 1'
#
loop_
_entity.id
_entity.type
_entity.pdbx_description
1 polymer ?
#
loop_
_entity_poly.entity_id
_entity_poly.type
_entity_poly.pdbx_seq_one_letter_code
_entity_poly.pdbx_strand_id
1 'polypeptide(L)'
;MEAMRLRPKPTTAMTLPEVLVAVVLLATFCASVFELNAVCLRYIDASKESIAALQSVHDRCEVLRNLAFTDLTTKSYVQSLLATPANSSDFCKKATEVVKISAYPTANGVTQFTRTPAGAVANDLTATDLGTSLVQVDVSTSWNMLGGRARSESTSTIISNGTKK
;
A
#
# COMPACT_ATOMS: atom_id res chain seq x y z
N MET A 1 -73.50 5.78 43.51
CA MET A 1 -72.68 5.31 42.37
C MET A 1 -72.28 6.53 41.56
N GLU A 2 -71.09 7.06 41.83
CA GLU A 2 -70.55 8.24 41.13
C GLU A 2 -69.73 7.74 39.94
N ALA A 3 -70.14 8.09 38.73
CA ALA A 3 -69.46 7.67 37.50
C ALA A 3 -68.18 8.49 37.31
N MET A 4 -67.02 7.87 37.54
CA MET A 4 -65.72 8.45 37.29
C MET A 4 -65.54 8.75 35.80
N ARG A 5 -65.81 10.00 35.39
CA ARG A 5 -65.48 10.48 34.03
C ARG A 5 -63.97 10.64 33.91
N LEU A 6 -63.33 9.69 33.24
CA LEU A 6 -61.94 9.82 32.81
C LEU A 6 -61.83 11.03 31.87
N ARG A 7 -61.17 12.09 32.34
CA ARG A 7 -60.89 13.29 31.55
C ARG A 7 -59.92 12.89 30.43
N PRO A 8 -60.23 13.14 29.13
CA PRO A 8 -59.31 12.80 28.06
C PRO A 8 -58.03 13.61 28.24
N LYS A 9 -56.90 12.90 28.25
CA LYS A 9 -55.56 13.51 28.32
C LYS A 9 -55.38 14.35 27.06
N PRO A 10 -55.08 15.65 27.15
CA PRO A 10 -54.81 16.44 25.96
C PRO A 10 -53.63 15.81 25.23
N THR A 11 -53.88 15.28 24.04
CA THR A 11 -52.83 14.92 23.10
C THR A 11 -52.21 16.22 22.62
N THR A 12 -51.09 16.61 23.22
CA THR A 12 -50.29 17.74 22.75
C THR A 12 -49.87 17.42 21.33
N ALA A 13 -50.43 18.14 20.35
CA ALA A 13 -49.98 18.04 18.97
C ALA A 13 -48.57 18.62 18.86
N MET A 14 -47.66 17.88 18.22
CA MET A 14 -46.30 18.36 17.95
C MET A 14 -46.37 19.65 17.15
N THR A 15 -45.63 20.67 17.58
CA THR A 15 -45.61 21.94 16.84
C THR A 15 -44.79 21.79 15.56
N LEU A 16 -45.15 22.51 14.49
CA LEU A 16 -44.41 22.46 13.22
C LEU A 16 -42.89 22.72 13.40
N PRO A 17 -42.45 23.70 14.23
CA PRO A 17 -41.02 23.89 14.51
C PRO A 17 -40.34 22.69 15.19
N GLU A 18 -41.03 22.01 16.11
CA GLU A 18 -40.52 20.82 16.80
C GLU A 18 -40.28 19.66 15.83
N VAL A 19 -41.23 19.42 14.92
CA VAL A 19 -41.09 18.40 13.86
C VAL A 19 -39.94 18.74 12.91
N LEU A 20 -39.78 20.02 12.53
CA LEU A 20 -38.66 20.44 11.67
C LEU A 20 -37.30 20.20 12.33
N VAL A 21 -37.16 20.55 13.61
CA VAL A 21 -35.92 20.28 14.36
C VAL A 21 -35.65 18.78 14.44
N ALA A 22 -36.67 17.97 14.75
CA ALA A 22 -36.54 16.51 14.80
C ALA A 22 -36.10 15.91 13.45
N VAL A 23 -36.64 16.39 12.34
CA VAL A 23 -36.26 15.95 10.99
C VAL A 23 -34.82 16.33 10.66
N VAL A 24 -34.37 17.55 11.00
CA VAL A 24 -32.97 17.97 10.78
C VAL A 24 -32.00 17.12 11.61
N LEU A 25 -32.33 16.84 12.88
CA LEU A 25 -31.51 15.98 13.73
C LEU A 25 -31.44 14.55 13.19
N LEU A 26 -32.56 14.00 12.74
CA LEU A 26 -32.59 12.67 12.12
C LEU A 26 -31.79 12.63 10.81
N ALA A 27 -31.92 13.65 9.97
CA ALA A 27 -31.19 13.72 8.71
C ALA A 27 -29.68 13.81 8.92
N THR A 28 -29.23 14.67 9.84
CA THR A 28 -27.81 14.81 10.21
C THR A 28 -27.26 13.55 10.85
N PHE A 29 -28.03 12.89 11.73
CA PHE A 29 -27.68 11.59 12.28
C PHE A 29 -27.49 10.53 11.18
N CYS A 30 -28.48 10.35 10.31
CA CYS A 30 -28.38 9.40 9.19
C CYS A 30 -27.18 9.70 8.28
N ALA A 31 -26.96 10.98 7.93
CA ALA A 31 -25.82 11.40 7.12
C ALA A 31 -24.48 11.04 7.80
N SER A 32 -24.35 11.28 9.11
CA SER A 32 -23.14 10.94 9.86
C SER A 32 -22.86 9.44 9.90
N VAL A 33 -23.90 8.60 10.00
CA VAL A 33 -23.76 7.14 9.97
C VAL A 33 -23.25 6.68 8.60
N PHE A 34 -23.78 7.22 7.50
CA PHE A 34 -23.31 6.89 6.16
C PHE A 34 -21.87 7.35 5.90
N GLU A 35 -21.51 8.55 6.34
CA GLU A 35 -20.14 9.06 6.22
C GLU A 35 -19.15 8.22 7.03
N LEU A 36 -19.51 7.83 8.26
CA LEU A 36 -18.65 6.95 9.07
C LEU A 36 -18.41 5.62 8.38
N ASN A 37 -19.46 5.00 7.82
CA ASN A 37 -19.34 3.76 7.07
C ASN A 37 -18.45 3.94 5.82
N ALA A 38 -18.61 5.04 5.10
CA ALA A 38 -17.78 5.35 3.93
C ALA A 38 -16.31 5.52 4.32
N VAL A 39 -16.02 6.19 5.43
CA VAL A 39 -14.66 6.37 5.95
C VAL A 39 -14.04 5.03 6.36
N CYS A 40 -14.79 4.17 7.06
CA CYS A 40 -14.31 2.84 7.44
C CYS A 40 -13.90 1.99 6.23
N LEU A 41 -14.70 1.99 5.16
CA LEU A 41 -14.36 1.24 3.94
C LEU A 41 -13.09 1.78 3.27
N ARG A 42 -12.94 3.11 3.20
CA ARG A 42 -11.71 3.74 2.66
C ARG A 42 -10.47 3.33 3.46
N TYR A 43 -10.58 3.23 4.79
CA TYR A 43 -9.48 2.76 5.63
C TYR A 43 -9.16 1.28 5.42
N ILE A 44 -10.18 0.44 5.25
CA ILE A 44 -9.97 -1.00 4.96
C ILE A 44 -9.22 -1.17 3.64
N ASP A 45 -9.60 -0.43 2.60
CA ASP A 45 -8.92 -0.51 1.31
C ASP A 45 -7.48 0.01 1.42
N ALA A 46 -7.25 1.10 2.16
CA ALA A 46 -5.90 1.56 2.49
C ALA A 46 -5.02 0.50 3.13
N SER A 47 -5.58 -0.21 4.14
CA SER A 47 -4.86 -1.25 4.87
C SER A 47 -4.54 -2.43 3.95
N LYS A 48 -5.46 -2.83 3.07
CA LYS A 48 -5.19 -3.86 2.05
C LYS A 48 -4.05 -3.45 1.14
N GLU A 49 -4.02 -2.19 0.68
CA GLU A 49 -2.93 -1.69 -0.14
C GLU A 49 -1.59 -1.70 0.60
N SER A 50 -1.59 -1.32 1.87
CA SER A 50 -0.38 -1.33 2.71
C SER A 50 0.16 -2.76 2.91
N ILE A 51 -0.72 -3.73 3.14
CA ILE A 51 -0.32 -5.14 3.27
C ILE A 51 0.20 -5.68 1.93
N ALA A 52 -0.47 -5.33 0.83
CA ALA A 52 -0.02 -5.72 -0.51
C ALA A 52 1.35 -5.12 -0.87
N ALA A 53 1.64 -3.89 -0.42
CA ALA A 53 2.94 -3.26 -0.58
C ALA A 53 4.04 -4.00 0.18
N LEU A 54 3.80 -4.33 1.45
CA LEU A 54 4.71 -5.13 2.27
C LEU A 54 5.00 -6.48 1.60
N GLN A 55 3.94 -7.17 1.18
CA GLN A 55 4.09 -8.45 0.49
C GLN A 55 4.88 -8.29 -0.83
N SER A 56 4.59 -7.26 -1.63
CA SER A 56 5.31 -7.01 -2.89
C SER A 56 6.81 -6.81 -2.66
N VAL A 57 7.19 -6.03 -1.65
CA VAL A 57 8.60 -5.75 -1.33
C VAL A 57 9.29 -7.01 -0.81
N HIS A 58 8.61 -7.81 0.02
CA HIS A 58 9.14 -9.06 0.53
C HIS A 58 9.27 -10.12 -0.58
N ASP A 59 8.24 -10.34 -1.40
CA ASP A 59 8.26 -11.30 -2.50
C ASP A 59 9.40 -10.98 -3.47
N ARG A 60 9.59 -9.70 -3.82
CA ARG A 60 10.74 -9.29 -4.65
C ARG A 60 12.07 -9.58 -3.96
N CYS A 61 12.17 -9.25 -2.68
CA CYS A 61 13.37 -9.50 -1.89
C CYS A 61 13.70 -11.00 -1.85
N GLU A 62 12.71 -11.87 -1.68
CA GLU A 62 12.90 -13.33 -1.75
C GLU A 62 13.34 -13.79 -3.14
N VAL A 63 12.74 -13.27 -4.21
CA VAL A 63 13.16 -13.58 -5.58
C VAL A 63 14.63 -13.20 -5.80
N LEU A 64 15.03 -11.98 -5.42
CA LEU A 64 16.42 -11.51 -5.55
C LEU A 64 17.36 -12.32 -4.64
N ARG A 65 16.93 -12.64 -3.41
CA ARG A 65 17.66 -13.50 -2.48
C ARG A 65 17.78 -14.93 -2.99
N ASN A 66 16.97 -15.38 -3.93
CA ASN A 66 17.06 -16.73 -4.51
C ASN A 66 17.90 -16.81 -5.80
N LEU A 67 18.24 -15.69 -6.45
CA LEU A 67 19.06 -15.66 -7.67
C LEU A 67 20.51 -16.11 -7.45
N ALA A 68 21.14 -16.76 -8.43
CA ALA A 68 22.59 -16.96 -8.39
C ALA A 68 23.31 -15.60 -8.24
N PHE A 69 24.41 -15.56 -7.48
CA PHE A 69 25.09 -14.30 -7.21
C PHE A 69 25.58 -13.62 -8.50
N THR A 70 26.01 -14.42 -9.49
CA THR A 70 26.37 -13.94 -10.84
C THR A 70 25.22 -13.26 -11.57
N ASP A 71 24.00 -13.77 -11.40
CA ASP A 71 22.80 -13.21 -12.03
C ASP A 71 22.36 -11.93 -11.31
N LEU A 72 22.48 -11.91 -9.97
CA LEU A 72 22.16 -10.76 -9.14
C LEU A 72 23.07 -9.55 -9.42
N THR A 73 24.35 -9.79 -9.74
CA THR A 73 25.30 -8.73 -10.11
C THR A 73 25.27 -8.39 -11.60
N THR A 74 24.55 -9.16 -12.42
CA THR A 74 24.41 -8.91 -13.85
C THR A 74 23.22 -7.98 -14.13
N LYS A 75 23.51 -6.74 -14.52
CA LYS A 75 22.50 -5.69 -14.79
C LYS A 75 21.38 -6.13 -15.73
N SER A 76 21.71 -6.73 -16.87
CA SER A 76 20.72 -7.13 -17.88
C SER A 76 19.79 -8.24 -17.36
N TYR A 77 20.31 -9.13 -16.52
CA TYR A 77 19.53 -10.20 -15.92
C TYR A 77 18.49 -9.63 -14.94
N VAL A 78 18.95 -8.79 -14.00
CA VAL A 78 18.05 -8.14 -13.04
C VAL A 78 17.02 -7.28 -13.75
N GLN A 79 17.41 -6.53 -14.78
CA GLN A 79 16.47 -5.72 -15.56
C GLN A 79 15.38 -6.58 -16.24
N SER A 80 15.75 -7.72 -16.82
CA SER A 80 14.80 -8.67 -17.43
C SER A 80 13.85 -9.27 -16.39
N LEU A 81 14.39 -9.67 -15.24
CA LEU A 81 13.60 -10.20 -14.12
C LEU A 81 12.54 -9.20 -13.64
N LEU A 82 12.91 -7.93 -13.50
CA LEU A 82 12.02 -6.87 -13.05
C LEU A 82 10.93 -6.50 -14.08
N ALA A 83 11.01 -6.98 -15.32
CA ALA A 83 9.92 -6.80 -16.28
C ALA A 83 8.62 -7.45 -15.78
N THR A 84 8.75 -8.54 -15.03
CA THR A 84 7.64 -9.18 -14.33
C THR A 84 7.37 -8.50 -12.99
N PRO A 85 6.10 -8.28 -12.60
CA PRO A 85 5.76 -7.77 -11.27
C PRO A 85 6.23 -8.73 -10.18
N ALA A 86 6.45 -8.21 -8.96
CA ALA A 86 6.94 -9.01 -7.83
C ALA A 86 6.00 -10.17 -7.47
N ASN A 87 4.69 -9.96 -7.62
CA ASN A 87 3.67 -10.99 -7.47
C ASN A 87 2.45 -10.70 -8.38
N SER A 88 1.44 -11.55 -8.32
CA SER A 88 0.21 -11.46 -9.13
C SER A 88 -0.83 -10.47 -8.60
N SER A 89 -0.53 -9.73 -7.52
CA SER A 89 -1.47 -8.75 -6.95
C SER A 89 -1.70 -7.60 -7.92
N ASP A 90 -2.95 -7.12 -8.00
CA ASP A 90 -3.28 -5.90 -8.73
C ASP A 90 -2.57 -4.67 -8.16
N PHE A 91 -2.08 -4.73 -6.92
CA PHE A 91 -1.23 -3.69 -6.34
C PHE A 91 0.03 -3.44 -7.17
N CYS A 92 0.68 -4.48 -7.68
CA CYS A 92 1.92 -4.34 -8.47
C CYS A 92 1.70 -3.69 -9.85
N LYS A 93 0.43 -3.52 -10.27
CA LYS A 93 0.04 -2.82 -11.50
C LYS A 93 -0.21 -1.32 -11.29
N LYS A 94 -0.22 -0.85 -10.03
CA LYS A 94 -0.38 0.58 -9.68
C LYS A 94 0.83 1.17 -8.97
N ALA A 95 1.70 0.33 -8.40
CA ALA A 95 2.89 0.75 -7.69
C ALA A 95 4.09 0.89 -8.63
N THR A 96 4.94 1.89 -8.34
CA THR A 96 6.27 2.01 -8.92
C THR A 96 7.24 1.28 -8.00
N GLU A 97 8.00 0.35 -8.54
CA GLU A 97 9.01 -0.43 -7.81
C GLU A 97 10.41 0.09 -8.16
N VAL A 98 11.25 0.27 -7.15
CA VAL A 98 12.65 0.67 -7.31
C VAL A 98 13.53 -0.36 -6.61
N VAL A 99 14.50 -0.90 -7.34
CA VAL A 99 15.48 -1.86 -6.81
C VAL A 99 16.86 -1.24 -6.92
N LYS A 100 17.58 -1.18 -5.81
CA LYS A 100 18.95 -0.70 -5.74
C LYS A 100 19.86 -1.82 -5.28
N ILE A 101 21.00 -1.94 -5.94
CA ILE A 101 22.03 -2.92 -5.62
C ILE A 101 23.35 -2.18 -5.51
N SER A 102 24.06 -2.40 -4.42
CA SER A 102 25.39 -1.83 -4.18
C SER A 102 26.31 -2.85 -3.52
N ALA A 103 27.61 -2.72 -3.75
CA ALA A 103 28.62 -3.48 -3.00
C ALA A 103 28.50 -3.20 -1.49
N TYR A 104 28.75 -4.22 -0.67
CA TYR A 104 28.76 -4.10 0.80
C TYR A 104 30.11 -4.59 1.36
N PRO A 105 30.70 -3.95 2.40
CA PRO A 105 30.16 -2.85 3.22
C PRO A 105 30.34 -1.46 2.61
N THR A 106 31.23 -1.31 1.64
CA THR A 106 31.53 -0.03 1.00
C THR A 106 31.01 -0.03 -0.43
N ALA A 107 30.02 0.80 -0.71
CA ALA A 107 29.46 0.93 -2.05
C ALA A 107 30.47 1.57 -3.02
N ASN A 108 30.58 1.01 -4.23
CA ASN A 108 31.34 1.58 -5.35
C ASN A 108 30.38 1.99 -6.48
N GLY A 109 29.43 2.84 -6.11
CA GLY A 109 28.27 3.19 -6.92
C GLY A 109 27.05 2.33 -6.60
N VAL A 110 25.92 2.66 -7.26
CA VAL A 110 24.63 2.00 -7.07
C VAL A 110 24.08 1.65 -8.45
N THR A 111 23.72 0.38 -8.64
CA THR A 111 22.90 -0.04 -9.77
C THR A 111 21.44 0.10 -9.35
N GLN A 112 20.70 0.97 -10.04
CA GLN A 112 19.31 1.25 -9.73
C GLN A 112 18.42 0.93 -10.93
N PHE A 113 17.30 0.26 -10.64
CA PHE A 113 16.23 0.00 -11.59
C PHE A 113 14.93 0.58 -11.09
N THR A 114 14.15 1.17 -11.99
CA THR A 114 12.79 1.63 -11.72
C THR A 114 11.82 0.90 -12.65
N ARG A 115 10.91 0.11 -12.07
CA ARG A 115 9.79 -0.51 -12.75
C ARG A 115 8.54 0.35 -12.56
N THR A 116 8.02 0.84 -13.66
CA THR A 116 6.75 1.59 -13.68
C THR A 116 5.54 0.66 -13.52
N PRO A 117 4.37 1.17 -13.12
CA PRO A 117 3.14 0.38 -13.04
C PRO A 117 2.76 -0.32 -14.35
N ALA A 118 3.12 0.29 -15.50
CA ALA A 118 2.94 -0.27 -16.85
C ALA A 118 3.91 -1.42 -17.20
N GLY A 119 4.85 -1.75 -16.31
CA GLY A 119 5.82 -2.83 -16.49
C GLY A 119 7.10 -2.45 -17.22
N ALA A 120 7.23 -1.19 -17.68
CA ALA A 120 8.49 -0.72 -18.24
C ALA A 120 9.56 -0.58 -17.14
N VAL A 121 10.74 -1.13 -17.38
CA VAL A 121 11.88 -1.09 -16.45
C VAL A 121 12.99 -0.22 -17.02
N ALA A 122 13.26 0.90 -16.36
CA ALA A 122 14.41 1.74 -16.63
C ALA A 122 15.60 1.30 -15.77
N ASN A 123 16.81 1.34 -16.33
CA ASN A 123 18.03 1.33 -15.55
C ASN A 123 18.48 2.78 -15.37
N ASP A 124 18.32 3.30 -14.15
CA ASP A 124 18.56 4.72 -13.86
C ASP A 124 20.04 4.98 -13.59
N LEU A 125 20.68 4.05 -12.87
CA LEU A 125 22.07 4.14 -12.45
C LEU A 125 22.74 2.78 -12.61
N THR A 126 24.05 2.78 -12.83
CA THR A 126 24.88 1.58 -12.90
C THR A 126 26.09 1.79 -12.00
N ALA A 127 26.32 0.88 -11.05
CA ALA A 127 27.52 0.88 -10.23
C ALA A 127 28.76 0.58 -11.07
N THR A 128 29.93 1.08 -10.67
CA THR A 128 31.19 0.74 -11.32
C THR A 128 31.57 -0.71 -11.04
N ASP A 129 31.32 -1.17 -9.82
CA ASP A 129 31.48 -2.56 -9.40
C ASP A 129 30.50 -2.88 -8.25
N LEU A 130 29.94 -4.09 -8.26
CA LEU A 130 29.08 -4.60 -7.19
C LEU A 130 29.85 -5.56 -6.25
N GLY A 131 31.11 -5.86 -6.56
CA GLY A 131 31.94 -6.77 -5.78
C GLY A 131 31.58 -8.23 -6.01
N THR A 132 32.29 -9.12 -5.30
CA THR A 132 32.24 -10.58 -5.54
C THR A 132 31.72 -11.39 -4.36
N SER A 133 31.48 -10.77 -3.20
CA SER A 133 31.18 -11.47 -1.95
C SER A 133 29.84 -11.09 -1.32
N LEU A 134 29.55 -9.80 -1.17
CA LEU A 134 28.35 -9.29 -0.50
C LEU A 134 27.79 -8.10 -1.27
N VAL A 135 26.49 -8.11 -1.50
CA VAL A 135 25.74 -6.97 -2.03
C VAL A 135 24.63 -6.58 -1.06
N GLN A 136 24.42 -5.29 -0.90
CA GLN A 136 23.21 -4.75 -0.29
C GLN A 136 22.17 -4.56 -1.39
N VAL A 137 20.97 -5.05 -1.14
CA VAL A 137 19.81 -4.91 -2.02
C VAL A 137 18.73 -4.16 -1.26
N ASP A 138 18.36 -3.00 -1.77
CA ASP A 138 17.23 -2.23 -1.28
C ASP A 138 16.10 -2.33 -2.30
N VAL A 139 14.94 -2.77 -1.84
CA VAL A 139 13.72 -2.82 -2.66
C VAL A 139 12.74 -1.84 -2.05
N SER A 140 12.18 -0.95 -2.87
CA SER A 140 11.10 -0.06 -2.45
C SER A 140 9.97 -0.06 -3.46
N THR A 141 8.76 0.16 -2.95
CA THR A 141 7.57 0.39 -3.76
C THR A 141 6.93 1.70 -3.33
N SER A 142 6.40 2.46 -4.29
CA SER A 142 5.66 3.69 -4.01
C SER A 142 4.34 3.71 -4.79
N TRP A 143 3.30 4.22 -4.15
CA TRP A 143 1.96 4.32 -4.73
C TRP A 143 1.19 5.48 -4.12
N ASN A 144 0.13 5.91 -4.79
CA ASN A 144 -0.81 6.89 -4.25
C ASN A 144 -2.04 6.17 -3.72
N MET A 145 -2.34 6.40 -2.45
CA MET A 145 -3.58 5.94 -1.83
C MET A 145 -4.77 6.75 -2.35
N LEU A 146 -5.99 6.22 -2.20
CA LEU A 146 -7.22 6.96 -2.41
C LEU A 146 -7.17 8.33 -1.68
N GLY A 147 -7.44 9.42 -2.42
CA GLY A 147 -7.25 10.79 -1.95
C GLY A 147 -5.88 11.40 -2.26
N GLY A 148 -5.05 10.72 -3.06
CA GLY A 148 -3.81 11.26 -3.62
C GLY A 148 -2.62 11.32 -2.65
N ARG A 149 -2.73 10.68 -1.48
CA ARG A 149 -1.63 10.63 -0.51
C ARG A 149 -0.57 9.65 -0.99
N ALA A 150 0.64 10.14 -1.22
CA ALA A 150 1.79 9.31 -1.56
C ALA A 150 2.17 8.40 -0.37
N ARG A 151 2.45 7.14 -0.67
CA ARG A 151 2.92 6.11 0.26
C ARG A 151 4.12 5.40 -0.36
N SER A 152 4.95 4.85 0.51
CA SER A 152 6.08 4.03 0.11
C SER A 152 6.36 2.98 1.16
N GLU A 153 6.81 1.81 0.73
CA GLU A 153 7.28 0.72 1.57
C GLU A 153 8.64 0.27 1.07
N SER A 154 9.56 -0.10 1.96
CA SER A 154 10.91 -0.49 1.56
C SER A 154 11.53 -1.51 2.51
N THR A 155 12.34 -2.40 1.96
CA THR A 155 13.16 -3.34 2.72
C THR A 155 14.60 -3.30 2.22
N SER A 156 15.53 -3.61 3.11
CA SER A 156 16.95 -3.72 2.81
C SER A 156 17.46 -5.07 3.28
N THR A 157 18.25 -5.73 2.45
CA THR A 157 18.85 -7.03 2.78
C THR A 157 20.28 -7.11 2.26
N ILE A 158 21.12 -7.88 2.94
CA ILE A 158 22.47 -8.21 2.48
C ILE A 158 22.44 -9.62 1.94
N ILE A 159 22.88 -9.80 0.69
CA ILE A 159 22.94 -11.09 0.02
C ILE A 159 24.41 -11.45 -0.21
N SER A 160 24.80 -12.65 0.21
CA SER A 160 26.15 -13.17 0.05
C SER A 160 26.29 -14.09 -1.16
N ASN A 161 27.52 -14.19 -1.66
CA ASN A 161 27.95 -15.19 -2.64
C ASN A 161 28.17 -16.55 -1.96
N GLY A 162 27.11 -17.05 -1.31
CA GLY A 162 27.07 -18.38 -0.74
C GLY A 162 26.57 -19.41 -1.75
N THR A 163 26.99 -20.66 -1.61
CA THR A 163 26.45 -21.77 -2.39
C THR A 163 25.01 -22.01 -1.96
N LYS A 164 24.05 -21.80 -2.86
CA LYS A 164 22.64 -22.14 -2.62
C LYS A 164 22.48 -23.64 -2.85
N LYS A 165 21.96 -24.33 -1.85
CA LYS A 165 21.62 -25.76 -1.96
C LYS A 165 20.31 -25.94 -2.72
#